data_AF-A0A925DYW7-F1
#
_entry.id   AF-A0A925DYW7-F1
#
_cell.length_a   1.000
_cell.length_b   1.000
_cell.length_c   1.000
_cell.angle_alpha   90.00
_cell.angle_beta   90.00
_cell.angle_gamma   90.00
#
_symmetry.space_group_name_H-M   'P 1'
#
loop_
_entity.id
_entity.type
_entity.pdbx_description
1 polymer ?
#
loop_
_entity_poly.entity_id
_entity_poly.type
_entity_poly.pdbx_seq_one_letter_code
_entity_poly.pdbx_strand_id
1 'polypeptide(L)'
;MEIKDIISSGLLEMHATGIASDAESAQVQEWARQYPEVKAELDAIEKAMETYIMSHAIEPSAGLKQIVLQSTRTNHVQNNAQPAKVISISPVWKYAAAASLILLIGSSILNLVYFNKLETTRIAYEQTQQELLAANQSMTALNEDMSVVKNKYSKSVSLDGLPAAPEAEAKVFWM
;
A
#
# COMPACT_ATOMS: atom_id res chain seq x y z
N MET A 1 -21.31 22.01 13.70
CA MET A 1 -22.41 22.99 13.73
C MET A 1 -23.68 22.22 13.47
N GLU A 2 -24.74 22.45 14.24
CA GLU A 2 -26.01 21.77 14.02
C GLU A 2 -26.67 22.32 12.74
N ILE A 3 -27.37 21.47 11.99
CA ILE A 3 -28.01 21.84 10.72
C ILE A 3 -29.00 23.01 10.92
N LYS A 4 -29.71 23.01 12.06
CA LYS A 4 -30.64 24.08 12.44
C LYS A 4 -29.95 25.43 12.63
N ASP A 5 -28.73 25.45 13.16
CA ASP A 5 -27.99 26.70 13.34
C ASP A 5 -27.60 27.30 11.99
N ILE A 6 -27.23 26.45 11.03
CA ILE A 6 -26.92 26.88 9.66
C ILE A 6 -28.15 27.50 8.99
N ILE A 7 -29.29 26.81 9.04
CA ILE A 7 -30.55 27.30 8.42
C ILE A 7 -31.03 28.59 9.09
N SER A 8 -30.90 28.70 10.41
CA SER A 8 -31.36 29.88 11.16
C SER A 8 -30.41 31.08 11.13
N SER A 9 -29.20 30.92 10.58
CA SER A 9 -28.16 31.95 10.61
C SER A 9 -28.40 33.15 9.67
N GLY A 10 -29.33 33.03 8.72
CA GLY A 10 -29.55 34.03 7.67
C GLY A 10 -28.51 34.02 6.55
N LEU A 11 -27.53 33.10 6.60
CA LEU A 11 -26.43 33.04 5.63
C LEU A 11 -26.91 32.54 4.26
N LEU A 12 -27.92 31.66 4.22
CA LEU A 12 -28.46 31.14 2.96
C LEU A 12 -29.15 32.26 2.16
N GLU A 13 -29.87 33.15 2.83
CA GLU A 13 -30.54 34.30 2.23
C GLU A 13 -29.52 35.33 1.73
N MET A 14 -28.46 35.57 2.51
CA MET A 14 -27.36 36.45 2.08
C MET A 14 -26.62 35.87 0.85
N HIS A 15 -26.44 34.55 0.79
CA HIS A 15 -25.89 33.88 -0.39
C HIS A 15 -26.83 33.99 -1.59
N ALA A 16 -28.12 33.67 -1.43
CA ALA A 16 -29.11 33.71 -2.50
C ALA A 16 -29.28 35.13 -3.08
N THR A 17 -29.18 36.17 -2.25
CA THR A 17 -29.22 37.58 -2.69
C THR A 17 -27.90 38.10 -3.26
N GLY A 18 -26.81 37.32 -3.17
CA GLY A 18 -25.47 37.72 -3.64
C GLY A 18 -24.77 38.75 -2.77
N ILE A 19 -25.16 38.89 -1.50
CA ILE A 19 -24.57 39.83 -0.53
C ILE A 19 -23.45 39.16 0.29
N ALA A 20 -23.49 37.84 0.45
CA ALA A 20 -22.48 37.09 1.17
C ALA A 20 -21.08 37.23 0.54
N SER A 21 -20.03 37.22 1.35
CA SER A 21 -18.65 37.22 0.84
C SER A 21 -18.33 35.94 0.07
N ASP A 22 -17.27 35.95 -0.75
CA ASP A 22 -16.84 34.76 -1.51
C ASP A 22 -16.54 33.56 -0.60
N ALA A 23 -15.94 33.82 0.57
CA ALA A 23 -15.61 32.78 1.55
C ALA A 23 -16.86 32.16 2.18
N GLU A 24 -17.84 32.99 2.55
CA GLU A 24 -19.13 32.54 3.09
C GLU A 24 -19.94 31.79 2.03
N SER A 25 -19.92 32.26 0.79
CA SER A 25 -20.59 31.61 -0.33
C SER A 25 -20.03 30.21 -0.60
N ALA A 26 -18.70 30.07 -0.57
CA ALA A 26 -18.04 28.77 -0.67
C ALA A 26 -18.42 27.84 0.49
N GLN A 27 -18.55 28.39 1.70
CA GLN A 27 -18.96 27.63 2.88
C GLN A 27 -20.41 27.11 2.76
N VAL A 28 -21.34 27.95 2.28
CA VAL A 28 -22.73 27.57 2.01
C VAL A 28 -22.79 26.47 0.95
N GLN A 29 -22.00 26.58 -0.13
CA GLN A 29 -21.95 25.55 -1.17
C GLN A 29 -21.41 24.21 -0.65
N GLU A 30 -20.39 24.23 0.20
CA GLU A 30 -19.89 22.99 0.81
C GLU A 30 -20.93 22.38 1.77
N TRP A 31 -21.62 23.19 2.57
CA TRP A 31 -22.73 22.71 3.41
C TRP A 31 -23.89 22.17 2.59
N ALA A 32 -24.26 22.80 1.48
CA ALA A 32 -25.29 22.30 0.56
C ALA A 32 -24.90 20.96 -0.09
N ARG A 33 -23.59 20.68 -0.23
CA ARG A 33 -23.09 19.40 -0.73
C ARG A 33 -23.08 18.30 0.35
N GLN A 34 -22.81 18.68 1.60
CA GLN A 34 -22.76 17.75 2.73
C GLN A 34 -24.14 17.42 3.31
N TYR A 35 -25.06 18.40 3.35
CA TYR A 35 -26.36 18.29 3.99
C TYR A 35 -27.50 18.55 2.99
N PRO A 36 -28.26 17.51 2.60
CA PRO A 36 -29.40 17.67 1.68
C PRO A 36 -30.48 18.63 2.19
N GLU A 37 -30.65 18.72 3.51
CA GLU A 37 -31.60 19.65 4.15
C GLU A 37 -31.24 21.12 3.88
N VAL A 38 -29.95 21.47 3.99
CA VAL A 38 -29.46 22.83 3.69
C VAL A 38 -29.68 23.17 2.21
N LYS A 39 -29.46 22.21 1.32
CA LYS A 39 -29.74 22.40 -0.11
C LYS A 39 -31.23 22.61 -0.38
N ALA A 40 -32.10 21.82 0.26
CA ALA A 40 -33.55 21.94 0.07
C ALA A 40 -34.07 23.31 0.53
N GLU A 41 -33.57 23.83 1.65
CA GLU A 41 -33.89 25.19 2.10
C GLU A 41 -33.35 26.26 1.15
N LEU A 42 -32.12 26.12 0.64
CA LEU A 42 -31.56 27.04 -0.35
C LEU A 42 -32.41 27.09 -1.63
N ASP A 43 -32.78 25.92 -2.18
CA ASP A 43 -33.63 25.81 -3.37
C ASP A 43 -35.02 26.45 -3.12
N ALA A 44 -35.57 26.31 -1.91
CA ALA A 44 -36.84 26.92 -1.54
C ALA A 44 -36.76 28.47 -1.50
N ILE A 45 -35.68 29.02 -0.95
CA ILE A 45 -35.40 30.46 -0.93
C ILE A 45 -35.25 31.00 -2.36
N GLU A 46 -34.44 30.35 -3.19
CA GLU A 46 -34.20 30.75 -4.58
C GLU A 46 -35.50 30.75 -5.40
N LYS A 47 -36.35 29.73 -5.23
CA LYS A 47 -37.63 29.63 -5.93
C LYS A 47 -38.65 30.69 -5.48
N ALA A 48 -38.69 31.00 -4.19
CA ALA A 48 -39.53 32.08 -3.68
C ALA A 48 -39.10 33.43 -4.27
N MET A 49 -37.78 33.66 -4.34
CA MET A 49 -37.20 34.86 -4.93
C MET A 49 -37.44 34.93 -6.44
N GLU A 50 -37.28 33.83 -7.18
CA GLU A 50 -37.59 33.74 -8.60
C GLU A 50 -39.05 34.14 -8.87
N THR A 51 -39.99 33.60 -8.09
CA THR A 51 -41.41 33.93 -8.23
C THR A 51 -41.67 35.42 -8.04
N TYR A 52 -41.04 36.04 -7.04
CA TYR A 52 -41.13 37.48 -6.79
C TYR A 52 -40.51 38.31 -7.92
N ILE A 53 -39.34 37.90 -8.43
CA ILE A 53 -38.67 38.61 -9.52
C ILE A 53 -39.48 38.51 -10.81
N MET A 54 -40.04 37.34 -11.11
CA MET A 54 -40.88 37.12 -12.29
C MET A 54 -42.16 37.97 -12.25
N SER A 55 -42.78 38.16 -11.08
CA SER A 55 -43.96 39.04 -10.97
C SER A 55 -43.63 40.52 -11.18
N HIS A 56 -42.36 40.91 -11.02
CA HIS A 56 -41.87 42.27 -11.22
C HIS A 56 -41.02 42.41 -12.50
N ALA A 57 -41.08 41.41 -13.40
CA ALA A 57 -40.28 41.41 -14.61
C ALA A 57 -40.70 42.54 -15.57
N ILE A 58 -39.72 43.30 -16.03
CA ILE A 58 -39.91 44.38 -17.01
C ILE A 58 -39.57 43.82 -18.40
N GLU A 59 -40.41 44.10 -19.39
CA GLU A 59 -40.18 43.67 -20.76
C GLU A 59 -38.91 44.37 -21.33
N PRO A 60 -37.89 43.60 -21.78
CA PRO A 60 -36.70 44.19 -22.35
C PRO A 60 -36.98 44.84 -23.72
N SER A 61 -36.10 45.73 -24.16
CA SER A 61 -36.26 46.43 -25.44
C SER A 61 -36.28 45.48 -26.64
N ALA A 62 -37.12 45.81 -27.63
CA ALA A 62 -37.20 45.10 -28.90
C ALA A 62 -35.84 45.16 -29.62
N GLY A 63 -35.11 44.03 -29.62
CA GLY A 63 -33.77 43.91 -30.19
C GLY A 63 -32.72 43.35 -29.23
N LEU A 64 -32.93 43.43 -27.91
CA LEU A 64 -31.97 42.92 -26.93
C LEU A 64 -31.73 41.42 -27.07
N LYS A 65 -32.79 40.65 -27.35
CA LYS A 65 -32.71 39.21 -27.65
C LYS A 65 -31.75 38.93 -28.81
N GLN A 66 -31.80 39.72 -29.88
CA GLN A 66 -30.92 39.54 -31.03
C GLN A 66 -29.48 39.91 -30.70
N ILE A 67 -29.26 40.97 -29.93
CA ILE A 67 -27.92 41.39 -29.47
C ILE A 67 -27.28 40.29 -28.61
N VAL A 68 -28.01 39.72 -27.64
CA VAL A 68 -27.52 38.64 -26.76
C VAL A 68 -27.29 37.34 -27.55
N LEU A 69 -28.18 36.98 -28.48
CA LEU A 69 -27.97 35.82 -29.36
C LEU A 69 -26.78 36.01 -30.29
N GLN A 70 -26.51 37.23 -30.73
CA GLN A 70 -25.35 37.52 -31.56
C GLN A 70 -24.06 37.52 -30.74
N SER A 71 -24.05 38.10 -29.52
CA SER A 71 -22.87 38.12 -28.65
C SER A 71 -22.42 36.70 -28.26
N THR A 72 -23.36 35.81 -27.96
CA THR A 72 -23.07 34.39 -27.67
C THR A 72 -22.55 33.63 -28.90
N ARG A 73 -23.02 33.96 -30.11
CA ARG A 73 -22.50 33.40 -31.37
C ARG A 73 -21.13 33.96 -31.76
N THR A 74 -20.85 35.24 -31.49
CA THR A 74 -19.53 35.85 -31.75
C THR A 74 -18.50 35.47 -30.68
N ASN A 75 -18.95 35.14 -29.47
CA ASN A 75 -18.13 34.54 -28.41
C ASN A 75 -17.90 33.03 -28.60
N HIS A 76 -18.46 32.42 -29.66
CA HIS A 76 -17.80 31.28 -30.30
C HIS A 76 -16.53 31.83 -30.93
N VAL A 77 -15.53 31.96 -30.06
CA VAL A 77 -14.20 32.50 -30.30
C VAL A 77 -13.80 32.09 -31.71
N GLN A 78 -13.62 33.08 -32.59
CA GLN A 78 -12.44 33.05 -33.45
C GLN A 78 -11.28 32.98 -32.47
N ASN A 79 -11.03 31.77 -31.99
CA ASN A 79 -9.79 31.38 -31.40
C ASN A 79 -8.85 31.49 -32.60
N ASN A 80 -8.35 32.69 -32.85
CA ASN A 80 -6.92 32.87 -33.04
C ASN A 80 -6.20 32.46 -31.75
N ALA A 81 -6.57 31.30 -31.18
CA ALA A 81 -5.65 30.45 -30.48
C ALA A 81 -4.61 30.18 -31.56
N GLN A 82 -3.52 30.94 -31.51
CA GLN A 82 -2.20 30.41 -31.78
C GLN A 82 -2.28 28.94 -31.34
N PRO A 83 -2.21 27.95 -32.26
CA PRO A 83 -2.45 26.57 -31.89
C PRO A 83 -1.56 26.31 -30.70
N ALA A 84 -2.18 26.06 -29.53
CA ALA A 84 -1.45 25.91 -28.27
C ALA A 84 -0.31 24.96 -28.58
N LYS A 85 0.94 25.41 -28.42
CA LYS A 85 2.12 24.71 -28.94
C LYS A 85 2.04 23.26 -28.49
N VAL A 86 1.59 22.38 -29.38
CA VAL A 86 1.42 20.97 -29.09
C VAL A 86 2.84 20.43 -29.05
N ILE A 87 3.41 20.42 -27.85
CA ILE A 87 4.68 19.75 -27.62
C ILE A 87 4.34 18.27 -27.70
N SER A 88 4.66 17.65 -28.84
CA SER A 88 4.50 16.21 -28.98
C SER A 88 5.32 15.54 -27.89
N ILE A 89 4.65 14.94 -26.91
CA ILE A 89 5.32 14.15 -25.87
C ILE A 89 6.05 13.04 -26.60
N SER A 90 7.37 12.99 -26.46
CA SER A 90 8.17 12.03 -27.21
C SER A 90 7.77 10.60 -26.81
N PRO A 91 7.67 9.67 -27.77
CA PRO A 91 7.26 8.29 -27.49
C PRO A 91 8.26 7.54 -26.60
N VAL A 92 9.43 8.12 -26.33
CA VAL A 92 10.47 7.61 -25.42
C VAL A 92 9.90 7.33 -24.02
N TRP A 93 8.96 8.14 -23.53
CA TRP A 93 8.41 7.94 -22.18
C TRP A 93 7.60 6.63 -22.07
N LYS A 94 6.98 6.17 -23.17
CA LYS A 94 6.27 4.88 -23.23
C LYS A 94 7.25 3.71 -23.12
N TYR A 95 8.40 3.81 -23.78
CA TYR A 95 9.46 2.81 -23.67
C TYR A 95 10.18 2.86 -22.32
N ALA A 96 10.40 4.05 -21.75
CA ALA A 96 10.98 4.21 -20.43
C ALA A 96 10.07 3.61 -19.34
N ALA A 97 8.76 3.82 -19.44
CA ALA A 97 7.78 3.20 -18.54
C ALA A 97 7.70 1.67 -18.71
N ALA A 98 7.82 1.16 -19.94
CA ALA A 98 7.85 -0.29 -20.18
C ALA A 98 9.15 -0.93 -19.63
N ALA A 99 10.30 -0.28 -19.87
CA ALA A 99 11.60 -0.74 -19.40
C ALA A 99 11.68 -0.73 -17.86
N SER A 100 11.12 0.28 -17.19
CA SER A 100 11.10 0.33 -15.73
C SER A 100 10.26 -0.80 -15.13
N LEU A 101 9.14 -1.17 -15.76
CA LEU A 101 8.32 -2.30 -15.32
C LEU A 101 9.06 -3.63 -15.48
N ILE A 102 9.75 -3.84 -16.61
CA ILE A 102 10.56 -5.05 -16.84
C ILE A 102 11.71 -5.13 -15.82
N LEU A 103 12.42 -4.02 -15.57
CA LEU A 103 13.49 -3.97 -14.58
C LEU A 103 12.96 -4.23 -13.16
N LEU A 104 11.77 -3.72 -12.83
CA LEU A 104 11.15 -3.94 -11.53
C LEU A 104 10.78 -5.41 -11.32
N ILE A 105 10.19 -6.06 -12.33
CA ILE A 105 9.87 -7.49 -12.28
C ILE A 105 11.15 -8.32 -12.19
N GLY A 106 12.15 -8.02 -13.03
CA GLY A 106 13.44 -8.72 -13.01
C GLY A 106 14.16 -8.58 -11.66
N SER A 107 14.19 -7.37 -11.10
CA SER A 107 14.77 -7.10 -9.78
C SER A 107 14.03 -7.86 -8.68
N SER A 108 12.70 -7.88 -8.71
CA SER A 108 11.89 -8.61 -7.73
C SER A 108 12.17 -10.12 -7.77
N ILE A 109 12.24 -10.72 -8.96
CA ILE A 109 12.57 -12.15 -9.12
C ILE A 109 13.98 -12.44 -8.61
N LEU A 110 14.96 -11.62 -8.99
CA LEU A 110 16.35 -11.79 -8.54
C LEU A 110 16.47 -11.67 -7.02
N ASN A 111 15.74 -10.74 -6.40
CA ASN A 111 15.73 -10.57 -4.96
C ASN A 111 15.22 -11.83 -4.25
N LEU A 112 14.12 -12.42 -4.72
CA LEU A 112 13.57 -13.67 -4.17
C LEU A 112 14.55 -14.85 -4.33
N VAL A 113 15.16 -15.01 -5.51
CA VAL A 113 16.15 -16.08 -5.76
C VAL A 113 17.38 -15.89 -4.87
N TYR A 114 17.89 -14.66 -4.75
CA TYR A 114 19.06 -14.37 -3.94
C TYR A 114 18.79 -14.62 -2.46
N PHE A 115 17.62 -14.23 -1.96
CA PHE A 115 17.20 -14.49 -0.58
C PHE A 115 17.13 -16.00 -0.28
N ASN A 116 16.52 -16.78 -1.18
CA ASN A 116 16.45 -18.24 -1.03
C ASN A 116 17.84 -18.90 -1.07
N LYS A 117 18.75 -18.40 -1.92
CA LYS A 117 20.11 -18.91 -2.01
C LYS A 117 20.94 -18.60 -0.75
N LEU A 118 20.74 -17.44 -0.14
CA LEU A 118 21.38 -17.11 1.13
C LEU A 118 20.92 -18.05 2.25
N GLU A 119 19.61 -18.29 2.35
CA GLU A 119 19.05 -19.12 3.41
C GLU A 119 19.51 -20.59 3.27
N THR A 120 19.48 -21.14 2.07
CA THR A 120 19.99 -22.50 1.81
C THR A 120 21.49 -22.64 2.13
N THR A 121 22.29 -21.62 1.80
CA THR A 121 23.73 -21.61 2.13
C THR A 121 23.95 -21.54 3.64
N ARG A 122 23.15 -20.73 4.34
CA ARG A 122 23.19 -20.63 5.80
C ARG A 122 22.83 -21.94 6.46
N ILE A 123 21.75 -22.59 6.03
CA ILE A 123 21.32 -23.89 6.56
C ILE A 123 22.41 -24.95 6.33
N ALA A 124 22.99 -25.03 5.14
CA ALA A 124 24.07 -25.97 4.84
C ALA A 124 25.32 -25.72 5.71
N TYR A 125 25.65 -24.45 5.98
CA TYR A 125 26.75 -24.09 6.87
C TYR A 125 26.48 -24.48 8.32
N GLU A 126 25.27 -24.21 8.82
CA GLU A 126 24.84 -24.60 10.17
C GLU A 126 24.84 -26.13 10.34
N GLN A 127 24.37 -26.87 9.34
CA GLN A 127 24.45 -28.34 9.32
C GLN A 127 25.90 -28.84 9.37
N THR A 128 26.79 -28.25 8.57
CA THR A 128 28.21 -28.63 8.55
C THR A 128 28.88 -28.39 9.91
N GLN A 129 28.57 -27.26 10.56
CA GLN A 129 29.05 -26.95 11.92
C GLN A 129 28.52 -27.96 12.94
N GLN A 130 27.24 -28.33 12.84
CA GLN A 130 26.63 -29.30 13.73
C GLN A 130 27.24 -30.70 13.57
N GLU A 131 27.50 -31.14 12.34
CA GLU A 131 28.22 -32.38 12.05
C GLU A 131 29.65 -32.36 12.63
N LEU A 132 30.36 -31.24 12.48
CA LEU A 132 31.71 -31.08 13.04
C LEU A 132 31.69 -31.15 14.57
N LEU A 133 30.70 -30.53 15.23
CA LEU A 133 30.53 -30.61 16.68
C LEU A 133 30.19 -32.04 17.12
N ALA A 134 29.27 -32.71 16.43
CA ALA A 134 28.90 -34.10 16.72
C ALA A 134 30.09 -35.07 16.49
N ALA A 135 30.90 -34.85 15.46
CA ALA A 135 32.10 -35.61 15.19
C ALA A 135 33.17 -35.40 16.29
N ASN A 136 33.38 -34.16 16.73
CA ASN A 136 34.30 -33.86 17.85
C ASN A 136 33.80 -34.46 19.17
N GLN A 137 32.50 -34.43 19.44
CA GLN A 137 31.90 -35.09 20.60
C GLN A 137 32.11 -36.61 20.53
N SER A 138 31.88 -37.22 19.36
CA SER A 138 32.12 -38.65 19.14
C SER A 138 33.60 -39.01 19.34
N MET A 139 34.52 -38.16 18.87
CA MET A 139 35.96 -38.33 19.09
C MET A 139 36.33 -38.24 20.58
N THR A 140 35.66 -37.36 21.32
CA THR A 140 35.85 -37.23 22.77
C THR A 140 35.33 -38.46 23.51
N ALA A 141 34.11 -38.92 23.18
CA ALA A 141 33.53 -40.13 23.76
C ALA A 141 34.39 -41.37 23.43
N LEU A 142 34.85 -41.53 22.19
CA LEU A 142 35.76 -42.62 21.82
C LEU A 142 37.10 -42.54 22.55
N ASN A 143 37.65 -41.35 22.76
CA ASN A 143 38.87 -41.18 23.56
C ASN A 143 38.64 -41.54 25.04
N GLU A 144 37.47 -41.21 25.59
CA GLU A 144 37.05 -41.60 26.94
C GLU A 144 36.88 -43.12 27.07
N ASP A 145 36.16 -43.76 26.14
CA ASP A 145 36.03 -45.23 26.08
C ASP A 145 37.40 -45.91 25.91
N MET A 146 38.26 -45.34 25.07
CA MET A 146 39.62 -45.82 24.86
C MET A 146 40.51 -45.63 26.10
N SER A 147 40.18 -44.71 27.02
CA SER A 147 40.94 -44.50 28.26
C SER A 147 40.79 -45.68 29.23
N VAL A 148 39.63 -46.34 29.24
CA VAL A 148 39.39 -47.58 30.00
C VAL A 148 40.27 -48.72 29.46
N VAL A 149 40.40 -48.80 28.13
CA VAL A 149 41.23 -49.81 27.45
C VAL A 149 42.74 -49.52 27.61
N LYS A 150 43.14 -48.23 27.60
CA LYS A 150 44.55 -47.80 27.69
C LYS A 150 45.10 -47.73 29.13
N ASN A 151 44.25 -47.85 30.16
CA ASN A 151 44.70 -47.78 31.55
C ASN A 151 45.62 -48.97 31.90
N LYS A 152 46.81 -48.68 32.44
CA LYS A 152 47.84 -49.65 32.87
C LYS A 152 47.33 -50.64 33.93
N TYR A 153 46.29 -50.28 34.68
CA TYR A 153 45.66 -51.13 35.69
C TYR A 153 44.45 -51.92 35.14
N SER A 154 44.04 -51.70 33.89
CA SER A 154 42.98 -52.51 33.29
C SER A 154 43.49 -53.94 33.04
N LYS A 155 42.75 -54.92 33.54
CA LYS A 155 42.96 -56.33 33.19
C LYS A 155 41.78 -56.75 32.34
N SER A 156 42.05 -57.15 31.10
CA SER A 156 41.06 -57.84 30.28
C SER A 156 40.82 -59.22 30.88
N VAL A 157 39.61 -59.45 31.40
CA VAL A 157 39.18 -60.77 31.84
C VAL A 157 38.23 -61.30 30.78
N SER A 158 38.71 -62.29 30.02
CA SER A 158 37.84 -63.08 29.14
C SER A 158 37.17 -64.14 30.00
N LEU A 159 35.84 -64.17 29.98
CA LEU A 159 35.07 -65.24 30.61
C LEU A 159 34.71 -66.23 29.50
N ASP A 160 35.26 -67.45 29.60
CA ASP A 160 34.92 -68.54 28.69
C ASP A 160 33.47 -68.98 28.90
N GLY A 161 32.79 -69.35 27.81
CA GLY A 161 31.40 -69.80 27.85
C GLY A 161 31.21 -71.00 28.79
N LEU A 162 30.09 -71.03 29.53
CA LEU A 162 29.73 -72.21 30.34
C LEU A 162 29.40 -73.40 29.42
N PRO A 163 29.50 -74.65 29.89
CA PRO A 163 29.23 -75.86 29.09
C PRO A 163 27.83 -75.91 28.45
N ALA A 164 26.88 -75.10 28.94
CA ALA A 164 25.52 -74.97 28.42
C ALA A 164 25.40 -74.00 27.22
N ALA A 165 26.39 -73.14 26.98
CA ALA A 165 26.41 -72.16 25.87
C ALA A 165 27.86 -71.85 25.46
N PRO A 166 28.49 -72.70 24.62
CA PRO A 166 29.91 -72.61 24.28
C PRO A 166 30.29 -71.34 23.51
N GLU A 167 29.34 -70.71 22.82
CA GLU A 167 29.58 -69.51 21.99
C GLU A 167 29.36 -68.16 22.71
N ALA A 168 28.98 -68.17 24.00
CA ALA A 168 28.72 -66.97 24.77
C ALA A 168 30.00 -66.46 25.48
N GLU A 169 30.99 -66.02 24.71
CA GLU A 169 32.21 -65.40 25.23
C GLU A 169 31.99 -63.89 25.48
N ALA A 170 32.39 -63.41 26.67
CA ALA A 170 32.34 -61.99 27.01
C ALA A 170 33.70 -61.48 27.50
N LYS A 171 34.12 -60.32 27.00
CA LYS A 171 35.35 -59.65 27.43
C LYS A 171 34.99 -58.42 28.25
N VAL A 172 35.20 -58.50 29.56
CA VAL A 172 34.88 -57.43 30.50
C VAL A 172 36.17 -56.75 30.95
N PHE A 173 36.16 -55.42 30.98
CA PHE A 173 37.24 -54.60 31.52
C PHE A 173 36.79 -54.04 32.87
N TRP A 174 37.55 -54.31 33.93
CA TRP A 174 37.29 -53.85 35.31
C TRP A 174 38.50 -53.05 35.81
N MET A 175 38.24 -52.00 36.61
CA MET A 175 39.23 -51.12 37.26
C MET A 175 39.50 -51.52 38.70
#